data_AF-A0A7S0RTD0-F1
#
_entry.id   AF-A0A7S0RTD0-F1
#
_cell.length_a   1.000
_cell.length_b   1.000
_cell.length_c   1.000
_cell.angle_alpha   90.00
_cell.angle_beta   90.00
_cell.angle_gamma   90.00
#
_symmetry.space_group_name_H-M   'P 1'
#
loop_
_entity.id
_entity.type
_entity.pdbx_description
1 polymer ?
#
loop_
_entity_poly.entity_id
_entity_poly.type
_entity_poly.pdbx_seq_one_letter_code
_entity_poly.pdbx_strand_id
1 'polypeptide(L)'
;FDCYYDEYRGVICLVEIINGRLTKGERVTSKATRLTYEVLDIGVLHAEPRSTAALHAGQVGYIITGMKSTREARVGDTFHLQREPEVEALPGFKPAKPMVFSGIYPEVSSEYDALRTALNKLTLNDASIDVQPEVSAALGTGFRCGFLGLLHLDVVMSRIKQEYNLDCVVTPPTVPY
;
A
#
# COMPACT_ATOMS: atom_id res chain seq x y z
N PHE A 1 9.53 5.17 3.88
CA PHE A 1 8.47 5.82 4.69
C PHE A 1 7.17 6.01 3.92
N ASP A 2 7.14 5.80 2.61
CA ASP A 2 5.89 5.79 1.82
C ASP A 2 6.06 4.84 0.62
N CYS A 3 4.98 4.41 -0.01
CA CYS A 3 5.02 3.60 -1.23
C CYS A 3 3.81 3.90 -2.11
N TYR A 4 4.00 3.84 -3.42
CA TYR A 4 2.91 3.97 -4.38
C TYR A 4 3.08 2.99 -5.53
N TYR A 5 1.99 2.68 -6.21
CA TYR A 5 1.97 1.77 -7.34
C TYR A 5 2.01 2.56 -8.67
N ASP A 6 2.86 2.13 -9.58
CA ASP A 6 2.97 2.62 -10.95
C ASP A 6 2.69 1.46 -11.92
N GLU A 7 1.87 1.70 -12.95
CA GLU A 7 1.45 0.65 -13.89
C GLU A 7 2.61 0.06 -14.71
N TYR A 8 3.66 0.85 -14.97
CA TYR A 8 4.80 0.42 -15.78
C TYR A 8 5.95 -0.11 -14.93
N ARG A 9 6.18 0.53 -13.77
CA ARG A 9 7.33 0.29 -12.91
C ARG A 9 7.02 -0.62 -11.71
N GLY A 10 5.75 -0.91 -11.46
CA GLY A 10 5.30 -1.67 -10.30
C GLY A 10 5.31 -0.84 -9.02
N VAL A 11 5.57 -1.47 -7.88
CA VAL A 11 5.59 -0.77 -6.59
C VAL A 11 6.88 0.03 -6.43
N ILE A 12 6.73 1.34 -6.28
CA ILE A 12 7.82 2.28 -6.01
C ILE A 12 7.81 2.58 -4.51
N CYS A 13 8.91 2.24 -3.83
CA CYS A 13 9.06 2.51 -2.40
C CYS A 13 9.90 3.77 -2.21
N LEU A 14 9.37 4.73 -1.45
CA LEU A 14 10.09 5.91 -1.00
C LEU A 14 10.86 5.55 0.27
N VAL A 15 12.18 5.62 0.19
CA VAL A 15 13.09 5.19 1.25
C VAL A 15 14.03 6.30 1.65
N GLU A 16 14.42 6.25 2.93
CA GLU A 16 15.49 7.06 3.48
C GLU A 16 16.61 6.10 3.89
N ILE A 17 17.83 6.38 3.44
CA ILE A 17 18.98 5.56 3.83
C ILE A 17 19.50 6.08 5.17
N ILE A 18 19.28 5.34 6.25
CA ILE A 18 19.81 5.71 7.57
C ILE A 18 21.29 5.39 7.68
N ASN A 19 21.71 4.22 7.18
CA ASN A 19 23.10 3.76 7.24
C ASN A 19 23.47 3.00 5.98
N GLY A 20 24.74 3.07 5.61
CA GLY A 20 25.32 2.36 4.48
C GLY A 20 25.09 3.06 3.14
N ARG A 21 25.12 2.25 2.09
CA ARG A 21 24.85 2.66 0.72
C ARG A 21 24.03 1.58 0.04
N LEU A 22 23.10 1.99 -0.80
CA LEU A 22 22.32 1.11 -1.65
C LEU A 22 22.67 1.39 -3.11
N THR A 23 23.02 0.36 -3.86
CA THR A 23 23.33 0.46 -5.29
C THR A 23 22.38 -0.38 -6.13
N LYS A 24 22.24 0.00 -7.40
CA LYS A 24 21.41 -0.72 -8.36
C LYS A 24 21.94 -2.15 -8.56
N GLY A 25 21.05 -3.14 -8.58
CA GLY A 25 21.37 -4.56 -8.70
C GLY A 25 21.65 -5.26 -7.37
N GLU A 26 21.63 -4.54 -6.23
CA GLU A 26 21.78 -5.18 -4.93
C GLU A 26 20.50 -5.88 -4.47
N ARG A 27 20.66 -6.91 -3.64
CA ARG A 27 19.55 -7.65 -3.04
C ARG A 27 19.27 -7.12 -1.65
N VAL A 28 18.04 -6.63 -1.47
CA VAL A 28 17.54 -6.10 -0.20
C VAL A 28 16.53 -7.08 0.40
N THR A 29 16.61 -7.29 1.69
CA THR A 29 15.69 -8.12 2.45
C THR A 29 14.89 -7.23 3.40
N SER A 30 13.56 -7.37 3.36
CA SER A 30 12.65 -6.72 4.30
C SER A 30 12.76 -7.42 5.66
N LYS A 31 12.90 -6.66 6.75
CA LYS A 31 12.89 -7.24 8.10
C LYS A 31 11.50 -7.72 8.52
N ALA A 32 10.43 -6.99 8.19
CA ALA A 32 9.08 -7.36 8.59
C ALA A 32 8.56 -8.61 7.87
N THR A 33 8.82 -8.74 6.57
CA THR A 33 8.30 -9.85 5.75
C THR A 33 9.32 -10.96 5.53
N ARG A 34 10.63 -10.70 5.74
CA ARG A 34 11.76 -11.58 5.42
C ARG A 34 11.87 -11.93 3.93
N LEU A 35 11.15 -11.20 3.08
CA LEU A 35 11.21 -11.37 1.63
C LEU A 35 12.43 -10.62 1.08
N THR A 36 13.08 -11.25 0.10
CA THR A 36 14.28 -10.70 -0.54
C THR A 36 13.95 -10.28 -1.96
N TYR A 37 14.33 -9.05 -2.30
CA TYR A 37 14.05 -8.41 -3.58
C TYR A 37 15.35 -7.92 -4.20
N GLU A 38 15.40 -7.91 -5.52
CA GLU A 38 16.47 -7.26 -6.28
C GLU A 38 16.06 -5.83 -6.61
N VAL A 39 17.00 -4.90 -6.42
CA VAL A 39 16.80 -3.49 -6.70
C VAL A 39 17.03 -3.24 -8.19
N LEU A 40 15.96 -3.05 -8.93
CA LEU A 40 15.97 -2.85 -10.38
C LEU A 40 16.38 -1.42 -10.75
N ASP A 41 15.91 -0.44 -9.99
CA ASP A 41 16.27 0.95 -10.17
C ASP A 41 16.24 1.70 -8.84
N ILE A 42 17.11 2.70 -8.71
CA ILE A 42 17.13 3.62 -7.58
C ILE A 42 17.31 5.03 -8.10
N GLY A 43 16.77 5.99 -7.38
CA GLY A 43 16.88 7.38 -7.77
C GLY A 43 16.49 8.33 -6.67
N VAL A 44 16.59 9.61 -6.98
CA VAL A 44 16.10 10.70 -6.14
C VAL A 44 14.92 11.37 -6.85
N LEU A 45 13.92 11.80 -6.09
CA LEU A 45 12.87 12.64 -6.63
C LEU A 45 13.33 14.09 -6.61
N HIS A 46 13.59 14.66 -7.79
CA HIS A 46 13.96 16.06 -7.94
C HIS A 46 13.04 16.70 -8.98
N ALA A 47 11.80 16.99 -8.55
CA ALA A 47 10.63 17.32 -9.37
C ALA A 47 10.21 16.20 -10.34
N GLU A 48 11.15 15.66 -11.11
CA GLU A 48 11.02 14.43 -11.88
C GLU A 48 11.89 13.31 -11.26
N PRO A 49 11.49 12.04 -11.39
CA PRO A 49 12.28 10.92 -10.89
C PRO A 49 13.57 10.79 -11.69
N ARG A 50 14.71 11.03 -11.03
CA ARG A 50 16.05 10.90 -11.64
C ARG A 50 16.74 9.66 -11.09
N SER A 51 16.99 8.69 -11.97
CA SER A 51 17.76 7.49 -11.64
C SER A 51 19.21 7.87 -11.27
N THR A 52 19.72 7.28 -10.20
CA THR A 52 21.07 7.51 -9.66
C THR A 52 21.80 6.18 -9.49
N ALA A 53 23.14 6.20 -9.55
CA ALA A 53 23.93 4.97 -9.41
C ALA A 53 23.90 4.39 -7.98
N ALA A 54 23.79 5.25 -6.97
CA ALA A 54 23.82 4.89 -5.55
C ALA A 54 23.01 5.89 -4.73
N LEU A 55 22.39 5.40 -3.66
CA LEU A 55 21.87 6.21 -2.55
C LEU A 55 22.76 5.99 -1.32
N HIS A 56 23.19 7.08 -0.69
CA HIS A 56 24.05 7.09 0.47
C HIS A 56 23.27 7.44 1.75
N ALA A 57 23.84 7.11 2.91
CA ALA A 57 23.29 7.51 4.21
C ALA A 57 22.95 9.00 4.28
N GLY A 58 21.77 9.32 4.80
CA GLY A 58 21.18 10.65 4.86
C GLY A 58 20.41 11.08 3.61
N GLN A 59 20.41 10.26 2.54
CA GLN A 59 19.65 10.58 1.32
C GLN A 59 18.27 9.94 1.33
N VAL A 60 17.30 10.70 0.82
CA VAL A 60 15.94 10.25 0.54
C VAL A 60 15.81 10.02 -0.95
N GLY A 61 15.23 8.89 -1.33
CA GLY A 61 15.05 8.50 -2.71
C GLY A 61 13.92 7.52 -2.91
N TYR A 62 13.81 7.02 -4.13
CA TYR A 62 12.92 5.93 -4.47
C TYR A 62 13.72 4.69 -4.83
N ILE A 63 13.16 3.53 -4.53
CA ILE A 63 13.65 2.24 -4.98
C ILE A 63 12.53 1.52 -5.72
N ILE A 64 12.90 0.88 -6.82
CA ILE A 64 12.02 0.03 -7.60
C ILE A 64 12.49 -1.40 -7.35
N THR A 65 11.69 -2.08 -6.55
CA THR A 65 11.78 -3.52 -6.33
C THR A 65 10.65 -4.14 -7.12
N GLY A 66 10.87 -5.25 -7.83
CA GLY A 66 9.84 -5.94 -8.63
C GLY A 66 8.67 -6.55 -7.82
N MET A 67 8.31 -5.95 -6.69
CA MET A 67 7.15 -6.25 -5.88
C MET A 67 5.87 -6.05 -6.68
N LYS A 68 4.92 -6.97 -6.51
CA LYS A 68 3.66 -6.96 -7.25
C LYS A 68 2.57 -6.21 -6.51
N SER A 69 2.66 -6.13 -5.18
CA SER A 69 1.66 -5.48 -4.34
C SER A 69 2.29 -4.56 -3.29
N THR A 70 1.68 -3.40 -3.07
CA THR A 70 2.02 -2.49 -1.96
C THR A 70 1.85 -3.13 -0.58
N ARG A 71 1.08 -4.22 -0.46
CA ARG A 71 0.98 -5.02 0.77
C ARG A 71 2.31 -5.69 1.16
N GLU A 72 3.17 -5.97 0.17
CA GLU A 72 4.52 -6.46 0.41
C GLU A 72 5.45 -5.33 0.90
N ALA A 73 5.28 -4.13 0.34
CA ALA A 73 5.98 -2.92 0.72
C ALA A 73 5.34 -2.24 1.93
N ARG A 74 5.49 -2.84 3.12
CA ARG A 74 4.91 -2.26 4.34
C ARG A 74 5.57 -0.93 4.68
N VAL A 75 4.77 0.12 4.74
CA VAL A 75 5.23 1.46 5.14
C VAL A 75 5.82 1.40 6.56
N GLY A 76 7.04 1.92 6.69
CA GLY A 76 7.81 1.92 7.95
C GLY A 76 8.67 0.67 8.18
N ASP A 77 8.69 -0.27 7.23
CA ASP A 77 9.60 -1.42 7.30
C ASP A 77 11.06 -1.03 7.06
N THR A 78 11.99 -1.85 7.55
CA THR A 78 13.43 -1.67 7.39
C THR A 78 13.96 -2.67 6.36
N PHE A 79 14.58 -2.14 5.31
CA PHE A 79 15.33 -2.94 4.35
C PHE A 79 16.80 -3.01 4.77
N HIS A 80 17.37 -4.21 4.69
CA HIS A 80 18.82 -4.42 4.86
C HIS A 80 19.38 -5.19 3.67
N LEU A 81 20.68 -5.06 3.42
CA LEU A 81 21.35 -5.84 2.38
C LEU A 81 21.39 -7.31 2.78
N GLN A 82 21.14 -8.22 1.84
CA GLN A 82 21.16 -9.67 2.11
C GLN A 82 22.51 -10.14 2.68
N ARG A 83 23.61 -9.52 2.26
CA ARG A 83 24.98 -9.80 2.75
C ARG A 83 25.22 -9.35 4.20
N GLU A 84 24.38 -8.47 4.72
CA GLU A 84 24.52 -7.86 6.05
C GLU A 84 23.23 -8.10 6.86
N PRO A 85 23.02 -9.31 7.40
CA PRO A 85 21.77 -9.69 8.06
C PRO A 85 21.61 -9.11 9.48
N GLU A 86 22.66 -8.56 10.08
CA GLU A 86 22.73 -8.13 11.48
C GLU A 86 22.25 -6.70 11.74
N VAL A 87 21.36 -6.17 10.89
CA VAL A 87 20.79 -4.83 11.08
C VAL A 87 19.56 -4.90 11.99
N GLU A 88 19.56 -4.13 13.08
CA GLU A 88 18.38 -3.94 13.92
C GLU A 88 17.28 -3.21 13.14
N ALA A 89 16.03 -3.67 13.28
CA ALA A 89 14.90 -2.99 12.66
C ALA A 89 14.71 -1.61 13.32
N LEU A 90 14.42 -0.58 12.50
CA LEU A 90 14.20 0.76 13.01
C LEU A 90 12.98 0.77 13.96
N PRO A 91 13.09 1.45 15.11
CA PRO A 91 11.98 1.56 16.05
C PRO A 91 10.86 2.39 15.42
N GLY A 92 9.61 1.94 15.57
CA GLY A 92 8.43 2.67 15.08
C GLY A 92 7.60 1.95 14.03
N PHE A 93 8.03 0.78 13.55
CA PHE A 93 7.18 -0.05 12.69
C PHE A 93 5.91 -0.49 13.43
N LYS A 94 4.77 0.06 13.01
CA LYS A 94 3.44 -0.42 13.41
C LYS A 94 2.69 -0.81 12.16
N PRO A 95 2.26 -2.07 12.01
CA PRO A 95 1.44 -2.46 10.88
C PRO A 95 0.17 -1.61 10.88
N ALA A 96 -0.25 -1.16 9.70
CA ALA A 96 -1.53 -0.47 9.53
C ALA A 96 -2.65 -1.38 10.05
N LYS A 97 -3.28 -0.99 11.16
CA LYS A 97 -4.40 -1.71 11.74
C LYS A 97 -5.68 -0.93 11.43
N PRO A 98 -6.65 -1.51 10.71
CA PRO A 98 -7.93 -0.87 10.52
C PRO A 98 -8.65 -0.74 11.87
N MET A 99 -9.10 0.48 12.17
CA MET A 99 -9.81 0.84 13.41
C MET A 99 -11.32 0.93 13.21
N VAL A 100 -11.76 1.12 11.96
CA VAL A 100 -13.16 1.31 11.59
C VAL A 100 -13.51 0.33 10.48
N PHE A 101 -14.64 -0.36 10.62
CA PHE A 101 -15.17 -1.27 9.60
C PHE A 101 -16.55 -0.81 9.15
N SER A 102 -16.75 -0.75 7.84
CA SER A 102 -18.05 -0.49 7.23
C SER A 102 -18.30 -1.47 6.08
N GLY A 103 -19.55 -1.86 5.91
CA GLY A 103 -20.02 -2.59 4.75
C GLY A 103 -20.33 -1.62 3.61
N ILE A 104 -19.78 -1.89 2.44
CA ILE A 104 -20.00 -1.15 1.20
C ILE A 104 -20.74 -2.06 0.24
N TYR A 105 -21.91 -1.60 -0.20
CA TYR A 105 -22.79 -2.34 -1.10
C TYR A 105 -23.06 -1.47 -2.34
N PRO A 106 -23.05 -2.05 -3.55
CA PRO A 106 -23.44 -1.31 -4.74
C PRO A 106 -24.95 -1.01 -4.69
N GLU A 107 -25.38 0.15 -5.19
CA GLU A 107 -26.81 0.46 -5.30
C GLU A 107 -27.50 -0.45 -6.34
N VAL A 108 -26.77 -0.81 -7.41
CA VAL A 108 -27.23 -1.72 -8.45
C VAL A 108 -26.44 -3.03 -8.39
N SER A 109 -27.13 -4.18 -8.28
CA SER A 109 -26.48 -5.50 -8.14
C SER A 109 -25.54 -5.84 -9.31
N SER A 110 -25.76 -5.30 -10.51
CA SER A 110 -24.90 -5.51 -11.68
C SER A 110 -23.53 -4.85 -11.56
N GLU A 111 -23.37 -3.88 -10.66
CA GLU A 111 -22.11 -3.14 -10.46
C GLU A 111 -21.19 -3.81 -9.44
N TYR A 112 -21.56 -4.97 -8.89
CA TYR A 112 -20.73 -5.71 -7.93
C TYR A 112 -19.31 -6.00 -8.47
N ASP A 113 -19.19 -6.46 -9.71
CA ASP A 113 -17.88 -6.73 -10.34
C ASP A 113 -17.08 -5.45 -10.59
N ALA A 114 -17.76 -4.34 -10.90
CA ALA A 114 -17.13 -3.04 -11.05
C ALA A 114 -16.60 -2.54 -9.70
N LEU A 115 -17.40 -2.63 -8.64
CA LEU A 115 -17.02 -2.28 -7.26
C LEU A 115 -15.83 -3.12 -6.79
N ARG A 116 -15.86 -4.44 -7.04
CA ARG A 116 -14.74 -5.34 -6.72
C ARG A 116 -13.45 -4.89 -7.42
N THR A 117 -13.55 -4.55 -8.69
CA THR A 117 -12.39 -4.09 -9.48
C THR A 117 -11.87 -2.75 -8.97
N ALA A 118 -12.76 -1.81 -8.65
CA ALA A 118 -12.42 -0.51 -8.07
C ALA A 118 -11.72 -0.66 -6.71
N LEU A 119 -12.28 -1.48 -5.80
CA LEU A 119 -11.68 -1.75 -4.50
C LEU A 119 -10.31 -2.42 -4.61
N ASN A 120 -10.14 -3.38 -5.53
CA ASN A 120 -8.85 -4.00 -5.78
C ASN A 120 -7.81 -2.98 -6.28
N LYS A 121 -8.20 -2.09 -7.21
CA LYS A 121 -7.31 -1.02 -7.70
C LYS A 121 -6.95 -0.03 -6.59
N LEU A 122 -7.90 0.34 -5.74
CA LEU A 122 -7.64 1.22 -4.59
C LEU A 122 -6.71 0.55 -3.58
N THR A 123 -6.88 -0.76 -3.33
CA THR A 123 -6.02 -1.55 -2.45
C THR A 123 -4.60 -1.70 -2.99
N LEU A 124 -4.38 -1.57 -4.31
CA LEU A 124 -3.03 -1.52 -4.88
C LEU A 124 -2.31 -0.23 -4.51
N ASN A 125 -3.01 0.88 -4.40
CA ASN A 125 -2.42 2.15 -4.01
C ASN A 125 -2.34 2.31 -2.49
N ASP A 126 -3.34 1.80 -1.76
CA ASP A 126 -3.46 1.94 -0.33
C ASP A 126 -3.40 0.59 0.38
N ALA A 127 -2.24 0.31 1.01
CA ALA A 127 -2.00 -0.92 1.74
C ALA A 127 -2.73 -0.99 3.10
N SER A 128 -3.40 0.10 3.53
CA SER A 128 -4.11 0.16 4.81
C SER A 128 -5.57 -0.28 4.72
N ILE A 129 -6.12 -0.40 3.51
CA ILE A 129 -7.50 -0.86 3.28
C ILE A 129 -7.53 -2.39 3.34
N ASP A 130 -8.34 -2.92 4.25
CA ASP A 130 -8.71 -4.34 4.26
C ASP A 130 -10.06 -4.50 3.55
N VAL A 131 -10.19 -5.48 2.66
CA VAL A 131 -11.41 -5.71 1.89
C VAL A 131 -11.76 -7.19 1.97
N GLN A 132 -12.96 -7.50 2.45
CA GLN A 132 -13.47 -8.86 2.57
C GLN A 132 -14.86 -8.94 1.95
N PRO A 133 -15.16 -9.93 1.10
CA PRO A 133 -16.49 -10.10 0.55
C PRO A 133 -17.48 -10.44 1.68
N GLU A 134 -18.62 -9.75 1.71
CA GLU A 134 -19.67 -9.95 2.71
C GLU A 134 -21.04 -9.99 2.02
N VAL A 135 -21.93 -10.89 2.48
CA VAL A 135 -23.29 -11.01 1.96
C VAL A 135 -24.26 -10.66 3.07
N SER A 136 -25.09 -9.65 2.82
CA SER A 136 -26.15 -9.21 3.73
C SER A 136 -27.51 -9.68 3.21
N ALA A 137 -28.39 -10.11 4.11
CA ALA A 137 -29.74 -10.55 3.75
C ALA A 137 -30.61 -9.41 3.20
N ALA A 138 -30.33 -8.16 3.57
CA ALA A 138 -31.13 -7.00 3.17
C ALA A 138 -30.52 -6.22 2.00
N LEU A 139 -29.18 -6.14 1.93
CA LEU A 139 -28.45 -5.31 0.96
C LEU A 139 -27.80 -6.15 -0.16
N GLY A 140 -27.88 -7.48 -0.07
CA GLY A 140 -27.27 -8.38 -1.05
C GLY A 140 -25.76 -8.52 -0.88
N THR A 141 -25.06 -8.73 -1.99
CA THR A 141 -23.61 -8.95 -2.03
C THR A 141 -22.85 -7.62 -2.01
N GLY A 142 -21.90 -7.49 -1.08
CA GLY A 142 -21.04 -6.32 -0.97
C GLY A 142 -19.68 -6.67 -0.39
N PHE A 143 -19.03 -5.67 0.20
CA PHE A 143 -17.70 -5.79 0.77
C PHE A 143 -17.66 -5.17 2.16
N ARG A 144 -17.11 -5.90 3.12
CA ARG A 144 -16.69 -5.35 4.39
C ARG A 144 -15.30 -4.74 4.24
N CYS A 145 -15.21 -3.44 4.41
CA CYS A 145 -13.96 -2.69 4.28
C CYS A 145 -13.49 -2.18 5.64
N GLY A 146 -12.20 -2.36 5.93
CA GLY A 146 -11.51 -1.85 7.11
C GLY A 146 -10.70 -0.59 6.77
N PHE A 147 -10.81 0.43 7.60
CA PHE A 147 -10.20 1.75 7.42
C PHE A 147 -9.44 2.19 8.69
N LEU A 148 -8.44 3.05 8.53
CA LEU A 148 -7.72 3.69 9.63
C LEU A 148 -8.60 4.62 10.49
N GLY A 149 -9.68 5.17 9.93
CA GLY A 149 -10.59 6.08 10.61
C GLY A 149 -11.73 6.57 9.71
N LEU A 150 -12.60 7.44 10.23
CA LEU A 150 -13.76 7.97 9.51
C LEU A 150 -13.37 8.78 8.26
N LEU A 151 -12.36 9.65 8.39
CA LEU A 151 -11.86 10.43 7.25
C LEU A 151 -11.33 9.54 6.13
N HIS A 152 -10.68 8.43 6.48
CA HIS A 152 -10.17 7.49 5.49
C HIS A 152 -11.31 6.84 4.70
N LEU A 153 -12.41 6.49 5.38
CA LEU A 153 -13.63 6.01 4.73
C LEU A 153 -14.20 7.07 3.77
N ASP A 154 -14.33 8.33 4.21
CA ASP A 154 -14.89 9.39 3.36
C ASP A 154 -14.04 9.63 2.10
N VAL A 155 -12.72 9.64 2.24
CA VAL A 155 -11.79 9.80 1.11
C VAL A 155 -11.95 8.63 0.14
N VAL A 156 -11.97 7.38 0.63
CA VAL A 156 -12.13 6.20 -0.24
C VAL A 156 -13.48 6.21 -0.95
N MET A 157 -14.56 6.56 -0.26
CA MET A 157 -15.90 6.67 -0.86
C MET A 157 -15.97 7.77 -1.92
N SER A 158 -15.38 8.93 -1.66
CA SER A 158 -15.29 10.02 -2.65
C SER A 158 -14.51 9.58 -3.89
N ARG A 159 -13.41 8.83 -3.71
CA ARG A 159 -12.63 8.29 -4.84
C ARG A 159 -13.41 7.27 -5.64
N ILE A 160 -14.15 6.37 -5.00
CA ILE A 160 -15.02 5.41 -5.71
C ILE A 160 -16.03 6.14 -6.59
N LYS A 161 -16.69 7.16 -6.04
CA LYS A 161 -17.70 7.95 -6.76
C LYS A 161 -17.10 8.78 -7.89
N GLN A 162 -15.95 9.43 -7.66
CA GLN A 162 -15.34 10.34 -8.64
C GLN A 162 -14.51 9.61 -9.72
N GLU A 163 -13.74 8.59 -9.35
CA GLU A 163 -12.84 7.88 -10.26
C GLU A 163 -13.54 6.75 -11.02
N TYR A 164 -14.51 6.08 -10.40
CA TYR A 164 -15.17 4.91 -10.96
C TYR A 164 -16.66 5.13 -11.29
N ASN A 165 -17.23 6.29 -10.93
CA ASN A 165 -18.63 6.64 -11.16
C ASN A 165 -19.61 5.57 -10.65
N LEU A 166 -19.31 5.01 -9.47
CA LEU A 166 -20.13 4.01 -8.78
C LEU A 166 -20.84 4.64 -7.58
N ASP A 167 -22.15 4.46 -7.50
CA ASP A 167 -22.94 4.82 -6.32
C ASP A 167 -23.05 3.61 -5.39
N CYS A 168 -22.68 3.82 -4.13
CA CYS A 168 -22.55 2.76 -3.14
C CYS A 168 -23.22 3.16 -1.83
N VAL A 169 -23.93 2.22 -1.23
CA VAL A 169 -24.53 2.33 0.10
C VAL A 169 -23.52 1.88 1.15
N VAL A 170 -23.27 2.73 2.14
CA VAL A 170 -22.33 2.45 3.24
C VAL A 170 -23.12 2.19 4.52
N THR A 171 -22.81 1.10 5.22
CA THR A 171 -23.38 0.83 6.54
C THR A 171 -22.67 1.63 7.64
N PRO A 172 -23.36 1.89 8.76
CA PRO A 172 -22.77 2.62 9.87
C PRO A 172 -21.43 2.01 10.31
N PRO A 173 -20.39 2.84 10.54
CA PRO A 173 -19.08 2.37 10.94
C PRO A 173 -19.13 1.66 12.29
N THR A 174 -18.49 0.50 12.35
CA THR A 174 -18.32 -0.31 13.57
C THR A 174 -16.85 -0.38 13.95
N VAL A 175 -16.58 -0.36 15.26
CA VAL A 175 -15.23 -0.58 15.80
C VAL A 175 -15.03 -2.05 16.15
N PRO A 176 -13.82 -2.61 15.98
CA PRO A 176 -13.52 -3.95 16.49
C PRO A 176 -13.66 -3.96 18.02
N TYR A 177 -14.42 -4.92 18.54
CA TYR A 177 -14.62 -5.14 19.99
C TYR A 177 -13.44 -5.89 20.61
#